data_AF-A0A939XKD9-F1
#
_entry.id   AF-A0A939XKD9-F1
#
_cell.length_a   1.000
_cell.length_b   1.000
_cell.length_c   1.000
_cell.angle_alpha   90.00
_cell.angle_beta   90.00
_cell.angle_gamma   90.00
#
_symmetry.space_group_name_H-M   'P 1'
#
loop_
_entity.id
_entity.type
_entity.pdbx_description
1 polymer ?
#
loop_
_entity_poly.entity_id
_entity_poly.type
_entity_poly.pdbx_seq_one_letter_code
_entity_poly.pdbx_strand_id
1 'polypeptide(L)'
;MRKTYASMCNAKGVPIDFIREQLGHSSLSTTYGYIYNPLTEEESYNALTRALSSTPEAEEQDVGKVIDIASKKKEKYLSPTCPHLSPKFRAK
;
A
#
# COMPACT_ATOMS: atom_id res chain seq x y z
N MET A 1 0.57 15.99 17.62
CA MET A 1 -0.09 15.17 18.66
C MET A 1 -1.31 14.39 18.16
N ARG A 2 -2.23 14.94 17.33
CA ARG A 2 -3.42 14.19 16.85
C ARG A 2 -3.09 12.97 15.98
N LYS A 3 -2.11 13.07 15.07
CA LYS A 3 -1.66 11.94 14.23
C LYS A 3 -1.09 10.80 15.07
N THR A 4 -0.27 11.13 16.07
CA THR A 4 0.29 10.16 17.02
C THR A 4 -0.81 9.42 17.76
N TYR A 5 -1.82 10.12 18.26
CA TYR A 5 -2.98 9.52 18.92
C TYR A 5 -3.72 8.53 18.00
N ALA A 6 -4.09 8.97 16.80
CA ALA A 6 -4.81 8.14 15.84
C ALA A 6 -4.05 6.85 15.50
N SER A 7 -2.74 6.96 15.24
CA SER A 7 -1.91 5.81 14.91
C SER A 7 -1.70 4.86 16.08
N MET A 8 -1.53 5.37 17.30
CA MET A 8 -1.47 4.53 18.51
C MET A 8 -2.78 3.78 18.74
N CYS A 9 -3.93 4.41 18.51
CA CYS A 9 -5.25 3.74 18.59
C CYS A 9 -5.38 2.64 17.52
N ASN A 10 -4.95 2.92 16.29
CA ASN A 10 -4.94 1.93 15.21
C ASN A 10 -4.01 0.74 15.53
N ALA A 11 -2.82 0.99 16.07
CA ALA A 11 -1.88 -0.05 16.49
C ALA A 11 -2.41 -0.93 17.63
N LYS A 12 -3.30 -0.39 18.47
CA LYS A 12 -4.01 -1.14 19.52
C LYS A 12 -5.25 -1.88 19.01
N GLY A 13 -5.56 -1.81 17.72
CA GLY A 13 -6.71 -2.49 17.11
C GLY A 13 -8.06 -1.82 17.35
N VAL A 14 -8.08 -0.53 17.71
CA VAL A 14 -9.35 0.21 17.88
C VAL A 14 -10.01 0.44 16.51
N PRO A 15 -11.34 0.22 16.37
CA PRO A 15 -12.05 0.48 15.12
C PRO A 15 -11.91 1.93 14.62
N ILE A 16 -11.76 2.09 13.31
CA ILE A 16 -11.49 3.40 12.69
C ILE A 16 -12.64 4.40 12.86
N ASP A 17 -13.89 3.92 12.88
CA ASP A 17 -15.07 4.76 13.08
C ASP A 17 -15.07 5.44 14.45
N PHE A 18 -14.58 4.75 15.48
CA PHE A 18 -14.43 5.33 16.82
C PHE A 18 -13.36 6.43 16.83
N ILE A 19 -12.22 6.19 16.18
CA ILE A 19 -11.14 7.18 16.07
C ILE A 19 -11.62 8.43 15.31
N ARG A 20 -12.44 8.24 14.26
CA ARG A 20 -13.05 9.32 13.48
C ARG A 20 -13.92 10.23 14.37
N GLU A 21 -14.77 9.64 15.20
CA GLU A 21 -15.63 10.37 16.13
C GLU A 21 -14.83 11.15 17.18
N GLN A 22 -13.79 10.52 17.77
CA GLN A 22 -12.92 11.17 18.76
C GLN A 22 -12.13 12.35 18.19
N LEU A 23 -11.75 12.28 16.92
CA LEU A 23 -11.05 13.37 16.22
C LEU A 23 -12.00 14.44 15.66
N GLY A 24 -13.31 14.17 15.63
CA GLY A 24 -14.31 15.06 15.04
C GLY A 24 -14.21 15.17 13.52
N HIS A 25 -13.78 14.11 12.84
CA HIS A 25 -13.66 14.09 11.39
C HIS A 25 -15.00 13.74 10.72
N SER A 26 -15.40 14.52 9.72
CA SER A 26 -16.62 14.25 8.95
C SER A 26 -16.45 13.11 7.94
N SER A 27 -15.22 12.80 7.51
CA SER A 27 -14.96 11.77 6.51
C SER A 27 -13.92 10.75 6.99
N LEU A 28 -14.03 9.52 6.48
CA LEU A 28 -13.05 8.46 6.77
C LEU A 28 -11.69 8.74 6.12
N SER A 29 -11.69 9.34 4.92
CA SER A 29 -10.47 9.68 4.18
C SER A 29 -9.54 10.58 4.99
N THR A 30 -10.09 11.60 5.65
CA THR A 30 -9.27 12.48 6.53
C THR A 30 -8.74 11.73 7.74
N THR A 31 -9.41 10.67 8.22
CA THR A 31 -8.95 9.86 9.35
C THR A 31 -7.81 8.93 8.95
N TYR A 32 -7.88 8.32 7.77
CA TYR A 32 -6.79 7.50 7.23
C TYR A 32 -5.50 8.32 7.01
N GLY A 33 -5.61 9.61 6.67
CA GLY A 33 -4.45 10.51 6.60
C GLY A 33 -3.72 10.77 7.93
N TYR A 34 -4.29 10.34 9.06
CA TYR A 34 -3.68 10.45 10.39
C TYR A 34 -3.07 9.13 10.87
N ILE A 35 -3.36 8.01 10.19
CA ILE A 35 -2.73 6.72 10.45
C ILE A 35 -1.40 6.68 9.71
N TYR A 36 -0.31 6.37 10.42
CA TYR A 36 0.98 6.12 9.79
C TYR A 36 1.25 4.62 9.72
N ASN A 37 1.91 4.18 8.65
CA ASN A 37 2.45 2.84 8.56
C ASN A 37 3.82 2.81 9.24
N PRO A 38 4.04 2.00 10.31
CA PRO A 38 5.35 1.86 10.92
C PRO A 38 6.35 1.07 10.06
N LEU A 39 5.87 0.30 9.08
CA LEU A 39 6.70 -0.53 8.22
C LEU A 39 7.36 0.29 7.12
N THR A 40 8.57 -0.11 6.74
CA THR A 40 9.25 0.41 5.55
C THR A 40 8.55 -0.04 4.27
N GLU A 41 8.87 0.61 3.14
CA GLU A 41 8.29 0.26 1.84
C GLU A 41 8.61 -1.19 1.44
N GLU A 42 9.85 -1.65 1.71
CA GLU A 42 10.28 -3.02 1.43
C GLU A 42 9.54 -4.04 2.29
N GLU A 43 9.43 -3.81 3.59
CA GLU A 43 8.66 -4.67 4.51
C GLU A 43 7.19 -4.73 4.13
N SER A 44 6.61 -3.57 3.78
CA SER A 44 5.22 -3.48 3.33
C SER A 44 5.01 -4.25 2.03
N TYR A 45 5.92 -4.12 1.07
CA TYR A 45 5.87 -4.84 -0.19
C TYR A 45 6.00 -6.35 0.00
N ASN A 46 6.90 -6.78 0.88
CA ASN A 46 7.08 -8.19 1.22
C ASN A 46 5.84 -8.77 1.92
N ALA A 47 5.25 -8.05 2.85
CA ALA A 47 3.99 -8.43 3.50
C ALA A 47 2.85 -8.55 2.49
N LEU A 48 2.73 -7.59 1.56
CA LEU A 48 1.72 -7.60 0.51
C LEU A 48 1.92 -8.79 -0.45
N THR A 49 3.15 -9.02 -0.89
CA THR A 49 3.51 -10.13 -1.78
C THR A 49 3.22 -11.47 -1.11
N ARG A 50 3.56 -11.61 0.17
CA ARG A 50 3.21 -12.79 0.98
C ARG A 50 1.70 -12.99 1.02
N ALA A 51 0.92 -11.97 1.37
CA ALA A 51 -0.55 -12.07 1.44
C ALA A 51 -1.18 -12.45 0.09
N LEU A 52 -0.71 -11.85 -1.01
CA LEU A 52 -1.22 -12.16 -2.36
C LEU A 52 -0.80 -13.55 -2.85
N SER A 53 0.37 -14.05 -2.41
CA SER A 53 0.85 -15.39 -2.72
C SER A 53 0.23 -16.48 -1.83
N SER A 54 -0.25 -16.12 -0.64
CA SER A 54 -0.83 -17.03 0.35
C SER A 54 -2.35 -16.91 0.36
N THR A 55 -2.97 -17.56 -0.61
CA THR A 55 -4.33 -18.08 -0.44
C THR A 55 -4.21 -19.60 -0.63
N PRO A 56 -4.77 -20.48 0.21
CA PRO A 56 -5.87 -20.29 1.17
C PRO A 56 -5.54 -20.69 2.63
N GLU A 57 -6.38 -20.21 3.56
CA GLU A 57 -6.65 -20.71 4.93
C GLU A 57 -5.47 -21.01 5.88
N ALA A 58 -5.48 -20.26 6.98
CA ALA A 58 -4.97 -20.65 8.28
C ALA A 58 -3.43 -20.63 8.48
N GLU A 59 -3.03 -19.73 9.39
CA GLU A 59 -1.95 -19.91 10.39
C GLU A 59 -0.51 -19.56 10.00
N GLU A 60 0.28 -19.43 11.06
CA GLU A 60 1.45 -18.59 11.28
C GLU A 60 2.76 -18.94 10.53
N GLN A 61 3.61 -17.90 10.43
CA GLN A 61 5.09 -17.91 10.55
C GLN A 61 6.02 -18.46 9.43
N ASP A 62 7.16 -17.76 9.35
CA ASP A 62 8.51 -18.13 8.89
C ASP A 62 8.74 -18.91 7.56
N VAL A 63 9.34 -18.24 6.56
CA VAL A 63 10.19 -18.92 5.55
C VAL A 63 11.10 -17.94 4.83
N GLY A 64 12.29 -17.73 5.37
CA GLY A 64 13.47 -17.46 4.56
C GLY A 64 13.78 -18.70 3.70
N LYS A 65 13.17 -18.83 2.52
CA LYS A 65 13.56 -19.82 1.49
C LYS A 65 12.81 -19.63 0.17
N VAL A 66 12.94 -18.48 -0.51
CA VAL A 66 12.64 -18.41 -1.95
C VAL A 66 13.61 -17.45 -2.66
N ILE A 67 14.91 -17.68 -2.47
CA ILE A 67 15.88 -17.37 -3.51
C ILE A 67 15.66 -18.37 -4.67
N ASP A 68 15.83 -17.90 -5.92
CA ASP A 68 16.04 -18.70 -7.14
C ASP A 68 14.89 -18.89 -8.18
N ILE A 69 13.99 -17.91 -8.38
CA ILE A 69 13.15 -17.90 -9.61
C ILE A 69 13.25 -16.58 -10.44
N ALA A 70 13.89 -15.53 -9.93
CA ALA A 70 13.85 -14.21 -10.57
C ALA A 70 14.87 -13.96 -11.72
N SER A 71 15.64 -14.96 -12.17
CA SER A 71 16.64 -14.74 -13.24
C SER A 71 16.12 -14.85 -14.68
N LYS A 72 14.83 -15.17 -14.92
CA LYS A 72 14.32 -15.40 -16.29
C LYS A 72 13.25 -14.44 -16.83
N LYS A 73 12.86 -13.37 -16.10
CA LYS A 73 11.73 -12.50 -16.54
C LYS A 73 12.05 -11.01 -16.69
N LYS A 74 13.32 -10.64 -16.83
CA LYS A 74 13.75 -9.24 -17.04
C LYS A 74 13.48 -8.67 -18.45
N GLU A 75 12.87 -9.43 -19.37
CA GLU A 75 12.79 -9.02 -20.78
C GLU A 75 11.40 -8.47 -21.21
N LYS A 76 10.35 -8.54 -20.38
CA LYS A 76 8.98 -8.25 -20.85
C LYS A 76 8.48 -6.82 -20.65
N TYR A 77 9.23 -5.96 -19.96
CA TYR A 77 8.80 -4.58 -19.68
C TYR A 77 9.87 -3.55 -20.06
N LEU A 78 10.44 -3.68 -21.27
CA LEU A 78 11.26 -2.63 -21.87
C LEU A 78 10.61 -2.07 -23.14
N SER A 79 9.52 -1.29 -22.93
CA SER A 79 8.96 -0.25 -23.83
C SER A 79 8.38 -0.72 -25.19
N PRO A 80 7.56 0.05 -25.97
CA PRO A 80 7.74 1.48 -26.28
C PRO A 80 6.46 2.36 -26.31
N THR A 81 6.65 3.64 -25.99
CA THR A 81 5.90 4.82 -26.51
C THR A 81 4.36 4.80 -26.53
N CYS A 82 3.70 5.54 -25.64
CA CYS A 82 2.28 5.89 -25.73
C CYS A 82 2.01 6.82 -26.94
N PRO A 83 1.19 6.44 -27.94
CA PRO A 83 0.76 7.34 -29.01
C PRO A 83 -0.60 7.93 -28.63
N HIS A 84 -0.62 8.90 -27.72
CA HIS A 84 -1.79 9.75 -27.52
C HIS A 84 -1.30 11.09 -26.96
N LEU A 85 -0.87 11.96 -27.87
CA LEU A 85 -0.96 13.40 -27.71
C LEU A 85 -1.44 13.93 -29.05
N SER A 86 -2.72 14.27 -29.14
CA SER A 86 -3.27 14.98 -30.29
C SER A 86 -2.68 16.41 -30.35
N PRO A 87 -2.08 16.86 -31.46
CA PRO A 87 -1.62 18.23 -31.60
C PRO A 87 -2.82 19.14 -31.92
N LYS A 88 -3.31 19.89 -30.93
CA LYS A 88 -4.20 21.04 -31.18
C LYS A 88 -3.37 22.33 -31.14
N PHE A 89 -2.63 22.62 -32.21
CA PHE A 89 -2.24 23.99 -32.56
C PHE A 89 -1.97 24.04 -34.07
N ARG A 90 -2.98 24.43 -34.83
CA ARG A 90 -2.83 24.85 -36.23
C ARG A 90 -2.67 26.37 -36.23
N ALA A 91 -1.44 26.84 -36.36
CA ALA A 91 -1.15 28.26 -36.57
C ALA A 91 -1.74 28.71 -37.92
N LYS A 92 -2.25 29.93 -37.96
CA LYS A 92 -2.76 30.61 -39.14
C LYS A 92 -1.98 31.91 -39.28
#